data_AF-A0A7K6HKU9-F1
#
_entry.id   AF-A0A7K6HKU9-F1
#
_cell.length_a   1.000
_cell.length_b   1.000
_cell.length_c   1.000
_cell.angle_alpha   90.00
_cell.angle_beta   90.00
_cell.angle_gamma   90.00
#
_symmetry.space_group_name_H-M   'P 1'
#
loop_
_entity.id
_entity.type
_entity.pdbx_description
1 polymer ?
#
loop_
_entity_poly.entity_id
_entity_poly.type
_entity_poly.pdbx_seq_one_letter_code
_entity_poly.pdbx_strand_id
1 'polypeptide(L)'
;WPLPSMAPLAHTLALLAMTVATVAIEVLPLDMVPDSFDDQYQGCRDKMIKELQNLSRSEFQQNPDFAQGWENAMNVWRMRGSPVFPPLSSDHSIALLAYTMKGLYTKFNKAVREAGRSPQEYRNNFHFKTLHFLLTDALAKLRDKQKPKRRCVYHRVDGVQFQAQPGSTVRFGHFALTLLCKGEAGEFGMGTTFQVYTQHGVDIQTFSYYQYKEEVLIPPFETFNVTRVIEDGDKVTIELNSTGTHSNFNCEWLRGDAMGRVWGHG
;
A
#
# COMPACT_ATOMS: atom_id res chain seq x y z
N TRP A 1 -76.83 -33.71 22.74
CA TRP A 1 -76.19 -32.88 21.71
C TRP A 1 -74.72 -33.27 21.66
N PRO A 2 -74.24 -34.04 20.66
CA PRO A 2 -72.82 -34.33 20.54
C PRO A 2 -72.13 -33.17 19.81
N LEU A 3 -70.97 -32.75 20.33
CA LEU A 3 -69.98 -31.94 19.60
C LEU A 3 -69.34 -32.81 18.50
N PRO A 4 -69.12 -32.24 17.31
CA PRO A 4 -67.75 -32.16 16.80
C PRO A 4 -67.53 -30.83 16.04
N SER A 5 -66.34 -30.24 15.99
CA SER A 5 -65.13 -30.77 15.38
C SER A 5 -63.95 -29.89 15.80
N MET A 6 -62.91 -30.51 16.36
CA MET A 6 -61.59 -29.90 16.47
C MET A 6 -60.82 -30.20 15.18
N ALA A 7 -60.54 -29.18 14.39
CA ALA A 7 -59.51 -29.27 13.35
C ALA A 7 -58.12 -29.12 14.02
N PRO A 8 -57.14 -29.99 13.74
CA PRO A 8 -55.80 -29.83 14.31
C PRO A 8 -55.03 -28.74 13.55
N LEU A 9 -54.23 -27.99 14.30
CA LEU A 9 -53.24 -27.04 13.81
C LEU A 9 -52.27 -27.72 12.84
N ALA A 10 -52.12 -27.15 11.64
CA ALA A 10 -50.95 -27.37 10.79
C ALA A 10 -50.16 -26.06 10.72
N HIS A 11 -49.29 -25.81 11.70
CA HIS A 11 -48.23 -24.82 11.55
C HIS A 11 -47.09 -25.48 10.77
N THR A 12 -47.03 -25.22 9.47
CA THR A 12 -45.87 -25.55 8.64
C THR A 12 -44.69 -24.68 9.06
N LEU A 13 -43.77 -25.23 9.84
CA LEU A 13 -42.44 -24.65 10.07
C LEU A 13 -41.61 -24.82 8.79
N ALA A 14 -41.58 -23.76 7.96
CA ALA A 14 -40.59 -23.64 6.90
C ALA A 14 -39.23 -23.31 7.52
N LEU A 15 -38.38 -24.32 7.68
CA LEU A 15 -36.96 -24.12 7.97
C LEU A 15 -36.30 -23.53 6.72
N LEU A 16 -36.17 -22.19 6.67
CA LEU A 16 -35.21 -21.55 5.77
C LEU A 16 -33.81 -21.94 6.25
N ALA A 17 -33.21 -22.92 5.57
CA ALA A 17 -31.78 -23.12 5.64
C ALA A 17 -31.11 -21.86 5.04
N MET A 18 -30.75 -20.91 5.91
CA MET A 18 -29.82 -19.86 5.52
C MET A 18 -28.49 -20.53 5.25
N THR A 19 -28.20 -20.78 3.98
CA THR A 19 -26.86 -21.13 3.52
C THR A 19 -25.96 -19.94 3.83
N VAL A 20 -25.28 -20.00 4.97
CA VAL A 20 -24.17 -19.08 5.26
C VAL A 20 -23.11 -19.38 4.22
N ALA A 21 -23.00 -18.51 3.22
CA ALA A 21 -21.90 -18.54 2.28
C ALA A 21 -20.61 -18.32 3.07
N THR A 22 -19.86 -19.39 3.33
CA THR A 22 -18.53 -19.29 3.91
C THR A 22 -17.63 -18.62 2.86
N VAL A 23 -17.25 -17.37 3.12
CA VAL A 23 -16.22 -16.70 2.30
C VAL A 23 -14.93 -17.48 2.51
N ALA A 24 -14.44 -18.12 1.45
CA ALA A 24 -13.19 -18.86 1.50
C ALA A 24 -12.05 -17.89 1.82
N ILE A 25 -11.30 -18.19 2.87
CA ILE A 25 -10.11 -17.44 3.27
C ILE A 25 -8.94 -17.91 2.42
N GLU A 26 -8.26 -16.96 1.76
CA GLU A 26 -7.07 -17.24 0.98
C GLU A 26 -5.86 -17.37 1.91
N VAL A 27 -4.99 -18.36 1.70
CA VAL A 27 -3.78 -18.54 2.50
C VAL A 27 -2.56 -18.28 1.62
N LEU A 28 -1.71 -17.32 2.03
CA LEU A 28 -0.53 -16.90 1.25
C LEU A 28 0.75 -16.92 2.11
N PRO A 29 1.90 -17.35 1.56
CA PRO A 29 3.17 -17.21 2.28
C PRO A 29 3.60 -15.74 2.35
N LEU A 30 4.23 -15.36 3.46
CA LEU A 30 4.90 -14.07 3.61
C LEU A 30 6.40 -14.24 3.31
N ASP A 31 6.90 -13.47 2.34
CA ASP A 31 8.29 -13.57 1.87
C ASP A 31 8.94 -12.20 1.61
N MET A 32 10.04 -12.18 0.86
CA MET A 32 10.77 -10.98 0.49
C MET A 32 10.24 -10.28 -0.77
N VAL A 33 9.17 -10.80 -1.39
CA VAL A 33 8.48 -10.23 -2.55
C VAL A 33 9.44 -9.78 -3.65
N PRO A 34 10.17 -10.73 -4.28
CA PRO A 34 11.25 -10.42 -5.23
C PRO A 34 10.77 -9.68 -6.49
N ASP A 35 9.50 -9.88 -6.86
CA ASP A 35 8.85 -9.27 -8.03
C ASP A 35 8.41 -7.81 -7.79
N SER A 36 8.57 -7.29 -6.57
CA SER A 36 8.21 -5.92 -6.23
C SER A 36 9.22 -4.89 -6.74
N PHE A 37 8.72 -3.79 -7.31
CA PHE A 37 9.54 -2.62 -7.59
C PHE A 37 9.76 -1.77 -6.33
N ASP A 38 11.02 -1.50 -6.01
CA ASP A 38 11.44 -1.07 -4.68
C ASP A 38 12.52 0.02 -4.68
N ASP A 39 12.57 0.81 -5.75
CA ASP A 39 13.61 1.82 -5.98
C ASP A 39 13.62 2.92 -4.90
N GLN A 40 14.80 3.16 -4.33
CA GLN A 40 15.07 4.21 -3.35
C GLN A 40 15.60 5.50 -3.98
N TYR A 41 15.92 5.49 -5.28
CA TYR A 41 16.44 6.60 -6.06
C TYR A 41 17.74 7.21 -5.50
N GLN A 42 18.59 6.35 -4.93
CA GLN A 42 19.84 6.76 -4.30
C GLN A 42 20.80 7.34 -5.35
N GLY A 43 21.19 8.60 -5.16
CA GLY A 43 22.12 9.30 -6.05
C GLY A 43 21.51 9.83 -7.36
N CYS A 44 20.19 9.73 -7.57
CA CYS A 44 19.57 10.20 -8.81
C CYS A 44 18.31 11.06 -8.63
N ARG A 45 18.00 11.47 -7.39
CA ARG A 45 16.87 12.34 -7.06
C ARG A 45 16.74 13.55 -7.99
N ASP A 46 17.81 14.33 -8.17
CA ASP A 46 17.76 15.55 -8.98
C ASP A 46 17.57 15.27 -10.48
N LYS A 47 18.04 14.12 -10.97
CA LYS A 47 17.81 13.68 -12.35
C LYS A 47 16.34 13.27 -12.53
N MET A 48 15.79 12.49 -11.60
CA MET A 48 14.38 12.12 -11.62
C MET A 48 13.47 13.36 -11.60
N ILE A 49 13.78 14.37 -10.78
CA ILE A 49 13.02 15.63 -10.73
C ILE A 49 12.97 16.32 -12.09
N LYS A 50 14.08 16.34 -12.83
CA LYS A 50 14.14 16.94 -14.18
C LYS A 50 13.27 16.19 -15.19
N GLU A 51 13.12 14.88 -15.04
CA GLU A 51 12.32 14.04 -15.93
C GLU A 51 10.80 14.07 -15.62
N LEU A 52 10.40 14.51 -14.42
CA LEU A 52 9.01 14.39 -13.95
C LEU A 52 7.98 14.96 -14.91
N GLN A 53 8.26 16.10 -15.55
CA GLN A 53 7.29 16.74 -16.44
C GLN A 53 7.01 15.91 -17.70
N ASN A 54 8.06 15.38 -18.33
CA ASN A 54 7.92 14.56 -19.53
C ASN A 54 7.36 13.18 -19.19
N LEU A 55 7.85 12.58 -18.10
CA LEU A 55 7.42 11.28 -17.61
C LEU A 55 5.93 11.29 -17.25
N SER A 56 5.49 12.25 -16.42
CA SER A 56 4.08 12.35 -16.01
C SER A 56 3.14 12.53 -17.19
N ARG A 57 3.50 13.38 -18.18
CA ARG A 57 2.72 13.55 -19.41
C ARG A 57 2.55 12.24 -20.17
N SER A 58 3.64 11.48 -20.34
CA SER A 58 3.62 10.19 -21.04
C SER A 58 2.80 9.15 -20.27
N GLU A 59 2.91 9.10 -18.94
CA GLU A 59 2.17 8.15 -18.11
C GLU A 59 0.68 8.45 -18.06
N PHE A 60 0.27 9.72 -18.00
CA PHE A 60 -1.15 10.09 -18.03
C PHE A 60 -1.85 9.70 -19.34
N GLN A 61 -1.13 9.68 -20.47
CA GLN A 61 -1.68 9.18 -21.74
C GLN A 61 -1.85 7.66 -21.75
N GLN A 62 -0.93 6.93 -21.13
CA GLN A 62 -0.93 5.47 -21.09
C GLN A 62 -1.83 4.89 -19.98
N ASN A 63 -2.10 5.68 -18.94
CA ASN A 63 -2.82 5.24 -17.75
C ASN A 63 -3.92 6.25 -17.37
N PRO A 64 -5.12 6.13 -17.97
CA PRO A 64 -6.25 7.02 -17.69
C PRO A 64 -6.69 7.01 -16.23
N ASP A 65 -6.58 5.87 -15.54
CA ASP A 65 -6.87 5.77 -14.12
C ASP A 65 -5.93 6.62 -13.27
N PHE A 66 -4.64 6.63 -13.61
CA PHE A 66 -3.67 7.48 -12.94
C PHE A 66 -3.94 8.96 -13.23
N ALA A 67 -4.20 9.32 -14.50
CA ALA A 67 -4.52 10.68 -14.89
C ALA A 67 -5.73 11.23 -14.10
N GLN A 68 -6.83 10.45 -14.05
CA GLN A 68 -8.03 10.84 -13.32
C GLN A 68 -7.80 10.93 -11.81
N GLY A 69 -7.08 9.96 -11.23
CA GLY A 69 -6.73 9.97 -9.81
C GLY A 69 -5.88 11.19 -9.42
N TRP A 70 -4.91 11.55 -10.28
CA TRP A 70 -4.06 12.72 -10.10
C TRP A 70 -4.84 14.03 -10.20
N GLU A 71 -5.71 14.17 -11.21
CA GLU A 71 -6.58 15.35 -11.37
C GLU A 71 -7.49 15.55 -10.16
N ASN A 72 -8.12 14.47 -9.67
CA ASN A 72 -8.96 14.52 -8.49
C ASN A 72 -8.18 14.97 -7.25
N ALA A 73 -6.97 14.42 -7.04
CA ALA A 73 -6.10 14.83 -5.93
C ALA A 73 -5.65 16.29 -6.06
N MET A 74 -5.35 16.75 -7.27
CA MET A 74 -5.00 18.14 -7.55
C MET A 74 -6.15 19.10 -7.22
N ASN A 75 -7.39 18.74 -7.57
CA ASN A 75 -8.56 19.54 -7.23
C ASN A 75 -8.79 19.62 -5.71
N VAL A 76 -8.63 18.51 -4.99
CA VAL A 76 -8.67 18.49 -3.52
C VAL A 76 -7.55 19.35 -2.93
N TRP A 77 -6.33 19.24 -3.44
CA TRP A 77 -5.18 20.03 -2.99
C TRP A 77 -5.39 21.53 -3.22
N ARG A 78 -5.95 21.95 -4.37
CA ARG A 78 -6.27 23.36 -4.65
C ARG A 78 -7.29 23.94 -3.66
N MET A 79 -8.27 23.14 -3.24
CA MET A 79 -9.27 23.56 -2.26
C MET A 79 -8.71 23.63 -0.83
N ARG A 80 -7.88 22.65 -0.44
CA ARG A 80 -7.34 22.55 0.93
C ARG A 80 -6.08 23.42 1.15
N GLY A 81 -5.31 23.66 0.10
CA GLY A 81 -3.95 24.18 0.19
C GLY A 81 -2.95 23.14 0.70
N SER A 82 -1.67 23.52 0.70
CA SER A 82 -0.61 22.70 1.28
C SER A 82 -0.62 22.82 2.80
N PRO A 83 -0.38 21.73 3.57
CA PRO A 83 -0.05 21.84 4.99
C PRO A 83 1.13 22.81 5.20
N VAL A 84 1.05 23.62 6.26
CA VAL A 84 2.12 24.56 6.65
C VAL A 84 3.34 23.79 7.16
N PHE A 85 3.11 22.70 7.89
CA PHE A 85 4.17 21.86 8.44
C PHE A 85 3.78 20.37 8.44
N PRO A 86 4.72 19.46 8.11
CA PRO A 86 6.00 19.73 7.45
C PRO A 86 5.78 20.22 5.99
N PRO A 87 6.56 21.17 5.44
CA PRO A 87 6.28 21.65 4.08
C PRO A 87 6.67 20.60 3.02
N LEU A 88 5.85 20.39 2.01
CA LEU A 88 6.17 19.59 0.81
C LEU A 88 5.89 20.43 -0.44
N SER A 89 6.44 20.04 -1.60
CA SER A 89 6.00 20.67 -2.85
C SER A 89 4.57 20.27 -3.18
N SER A 90 3.93 20.97 -4.12
CA SER A 90 2.62 20.60 -4.67
C SER A 90 2.62 19.14 -5.13
N ASP A 91 3.60 18.74 -5.93
CA ASP A 91 3.62 17.40 -6.54
C ASP A 91 3.73 16.28 -5.50
N HIS A 92 4.56 16.45 -4.47
CA HIS A 92 4.64 15.49 -3.36
C HIS A 92 3.32 15.42 -2.57
N SER A 93 2.70 16.58 -2.33
CA SER A 93 1.43 16.65 -1.59
C SER A 93 0.29 16.02 -2.38
N ILE A 94 0.22 16.28 -3.68
CA ILE A 94 -0.76 15.70 -4.61
C ILE A 94 -0.54 14.19 -4.73
N ALA A 95 0.71 13.72 -4.78
CA ALA A 95 1.03 12.28 -4.81
C ALA A 95 0.50 11.54 -3.55
N LEU A 96 0.74 12.08 -2.36
CA LEU A 96 0.24 11.52 -1.09
C LEU A 96 -1.30 11.54 -1.03
N LEU A 97 -1.93 12.63 -1.48
CA LEU A 97 -3.39 12.71 -1.60
C LEU A 97 -3.92 11.66 -2.57
N ALA A 98 -3.37 11.59 -3.79
CA ALA A 98 -3.78 10.64 -4.82
C ALA A 98 -3.66 9.19 -4.33
N TYR A 99 -2.56 8.87 -3.64
CA TYR A 99 -2.33 7.54 -3.09
C TYR A 99 -3.36 7.14 -2.01
N THR A 100 -3.81 8.07 -1.18
CA THR A 100 -4.79 7.81 -0.11
C THR A 100 -6.25 7.88 -0.57
N MET A 101 -6.51 8.26 -1.83
CA MET A 101 -7.85 8.24 -2.42
C MET A 101 -8.26 6.83 -2.84
N LYS A 102 -9.57 6.54 -2.67
CA LYS A 102 -10.15 5.26 -3.07
C LYS A 102 -9.93 5.03 -4.58
N GLY A 103 -9.45 3.83 -4.94
CA GLY A 103 -9.26 3.40 -6.33
C GLY A 103 -7.80 3.38 -6.78
N LEU A 104 -7.07 4.49 -6.59
CA LEU A 104 -5.67 4.57 -7.05
C LEU A 104 -4.75 3.69 -6.21
N TYR A 105 -4.93 3.71 -4.88
CA TYR A 105 -4.23 2.84 -3.92
C TYR A 105 -4.13 1.39 -4.40
N THR A 106 -5.27 0.79 -4.76
CA THR A 106 -5.34 -0.63 -5.13
C THR A 106 -4.62 -0.91 -6.45
N LYS A 107 -4.86 -0.10 -7.49
CA LYS A 107 -4.25 -0.29 -8.81
C LYS A 107 -2.74 -0.06 -8.76
N PHE A 108 -2.31 1.01 -8.09
CA PHE A 108 -0.90 1.33 -7.90
C PHE A 108 -0.18 0.21 -7.13
N ASN A 109 -0.67 -0.19 -5.95
CA ASN A 109 -0.01 -1.21 -5.16
C ASN A 109 -0.03 -2.60 -5.82
N LYS A 110 -1.01 -2.90 -6.69
CA LYS A 110 -0.94 -4.09 -7.55
C LYS A 110 0.23 -3.98 -8.54
N ALA A 111 0.31 -2.88 -9.27
CA ALA A 111 1.36 -2.67 -10.27
C ALA A 111 2.77 -2.67 -9.63
N VAL A 112 2.93 -2.10 -8.43
CA VAL A 112 4.22 -2.11 -7.71
C VAL A 112 4.68 -3.53 -7.37
N ARG A 113 3.76 -4.44 -6.99
CA ARG A 113 4.10 -5.83 -6.67
C ARG A 113 4.59 -6.65 -7.86
N GLU A 114 4.30 -6.21 -9.09
CA GLU A 114 4.60 -6.95 -10.32
C GLU A 114 5.74 -6.31 -11.13
N ALA A 115 5.93 -4.99 -11.00
CA ALA A 115 6.86 -4.22 -11.83
C ALA A 115 8.34 -4.56 -11.62
N GLY A 116 8.70 -5.18 -10.50
CA GLY A 116 10.07 -5.61 -10.19
C GLY A 116 10.47 -6.95 -10.81
N ARG A 117 9.56 -7.65 -11.52
CA ARG A 117 9.88 -8.90 -12.22
C ARG A 117 11.07 -8.78 -13.18
N SER A 118 11.18 -7.65 -13.86
CA SER A 118 12.32 -7.35 -14.74
C SER A 118 12.41 -5.85 -15.07
N PRO A 119 13.58 -5.35 -15.51
CA PRO A 119 13.69 -4.00 -16.08
C PRO A 119 12.72 -3.72 -17.22
N GLN A 120 12.41 -4.72 -18.05
CA GLN A 120 11.49 -4.61 -19.18
C GLN A 120 10.04 -4.45 -18.68
N GLU A 121 9.63 -5.24 -17.67
CA GLU A 121 8.32 -5.11 -17.04
C GLU A 121 8.12 -3.70 -16.47
N TYR A 122 9.10 -3.24 -15.68
CA TYR A 122 9.11 -1.87 -15.16
C TYR A 122 9.01 -0.82 -16.27
N ARG A 123 9.81 -0.92 -17.33
CA ARG A 123 9.83 0.10 -18.39
C ARG A 123 8.51 0.13 -19.15
N ASN A 124 8.02 -1.03 -19.57
CA ASN A 124 6.96 -1.14 -20.57
C ASN A 124 5.56 -1.16 -19.95
N ASN A 125 5.39 -1.71 -18.73
CA ASN A 125 4.07 -1.98 -18.17
C ASN A 125 3.78 -1.21 -16.87
N PHE A 126 4.81 -0.69 -16.19
CA PHE A 126 4.61 0.09 -14.97
C PHE A 126 4.41 1.58 -15.28
N HIS A 127 3.18 2.01 -15.53
CA HIS A 127 2.82 3.40 -15.82
C HIS A 127 2.46 4.21 -14.55
N PHE A 128 3.26 4.03 -13.50
CA PHE A 128 3.17 4.76 -12.22
C PHE A 128 4.55 5.21 -11.70
N LYS A 129 5.55 5.34 -12.57
CA LYS A 129 6.93 5.75 -12.25
C LYS A 129 6.96 7.11 -11.57
N THR A 130 6.15 8.06 -12.03
CA THR A 130 6.00 9.40 -11.42
C THR A 130 5.46 9.28 -10.00
N LEU A 131 4.37 8.52 -9.80
CA LEU A 131 3.76 8.37 -8.47
C LEU A 131 4.71 7.67 -7.50
N HIS A 132 5.35 6.58 -7.94
CA HIS A 132 6.31 5.85 -7.14
C HIS A 132 7.47 6.75 -6.69
N PHE A 133 8.07 7.50 -7.61
CA PHE A 133 9.16 8.43 -7.28
C PHE A 133 8.72 9.50 -6.27
N LEU A 134 7.59 10.16 -6.53
CA LEU A 134 7.10 11.24 -5.66
C LEU A 134 6.73 10.73 -4.26
N LEU A 135 6.15 9.52 -4.14
CA LEU A 135 5.88 8.92 -2.84
C LEU A 135 7.18 8.60 -2.11
N THR A 136 8.15 7.96 -2.77
CA THR A 136 9.46 7.66 -2.15
C THR A 136 10.18 8.94 -1.68
N ASP A 137 10.26 9.97 -2.53
CA ASP A 137 10.91 11.25 -2.17
C ASP A 137 10.14 12.01 -1.08
N ALA A 138 8.80 11.95 -1.09
CA ALA A 138 7.97 12.53 -0.05
C ALA A 138 8.25 11.89 1.31
N LEU A 139 8.27 10.55 1.38
CA LEU A 139 8.53 9.83 2.62
C LEU A 139 9.95 10.12 3.15
N ALA A 140 10.96 10.17 2.28
CA ALA A 140 12.32 10.56 2.69
C ALA A 140 12.34 11.96 3.33
N LYS A 141 11.77 12.97 2.66
CA LYS A 141 11.67 14.35 3.16
C LYS A 141 10.91 14.46 4.48
N LEU A 142 9.78 13.77 4.56
CA LEU A 142 8.93 13.80 5.74
C LEU A 142 9.61 13.11 6.92
N ARG A 143 10.30 11.98 6.70
CA ARG A 143 11.07 11.29 7.72
C ARG A 143 12.16 12.19 8.32
N ASP A 144 12.88 12.92 7.47
CA ASP A 144 13.92 13.87 7.92
C ASP A 144 13.31 14.99 8.77
N LYS A 145 12.16 15.54 8.35
CA LYS A 145 11.47 16.64 9.05
C LYS A 145 10.79 16.21 10.35
N GLN A 146 10.23 15.00 10.38
CA GLN A 146 9.58 14.43 11.56
C GLN A 146 10.57 13.84 12.56
N LYS A 147 11.86 13.82 12.19
CA LYS A 147 12.96 13.09 12.84
C LYS A 147 12.73 11.57 12.74
N PRO A 148 13.76 10.80 12.33
CA PRO A 148 13.69 9.34 12.35
C PRO A 148 13.27 8.85 13.75
N LYS A 149 12.18 8.09 13.80
CA LYS A 149 11.68 7.47 15.03
C LYS A 149 11.00 6.15 14.69
N ARG A 150 11.16 5.18 15.59
CA ARG A 150 10.42 3.92 15.55
C ARG A 150 8.95 4.19 15.86
N ARG A 151 8.03 3.64 15.06
CA ARG A 151 6.57 3.75 15.26
C ARG A 151 5.97 2.35 15.35
N CYS A 152 4.96 2.20 16.20
CA CYS A 152 4.09 1.02 16.19
C CYS A 152 2.88 1.33 15.31
N VAL A 153 2.57 0.45 14.37
CA VAL A 153 1.41 0.57 13.48
C VAL A 153 0.71 -0.77 13.29
N TYR A 154 -0.57 -0.72 12.96
CA TYR A 154 -1.36 -1.85 12.50
C TYR A 154 -1.58 -1.78 10.99
N HIS A 155 -1.39 -2.91 10.31
CA HIS A 155 -1.79 -3.11 8.91
C HIS A 155 -2.72 -4.31 8.84
N ARG A 156 -3.89 -4.14 8.22
CA ARG A 156 -4.92 -5.18 8.18
C ARG A 156 -5.18 -5.63 6.74
N VAL A 157 -5.27 -6.93 6.55
CA VAL A 157 -5.64 -7.56 5.28
C VAL A 157 -6.81 -8.51 5.54
N ASP A 158 -8.00 -8.11 5.06
CA ASP A 158 -9.21 -8.91 5.20
C ASP A 158 -9.23 -10.07 4.19
N GLY A 159 -9.73 -11.23 4.61
CA GLY A 159 -9.93 -12.40 3.74
C GLY A 159 -8.67 -13.15 3.33
N VAL A 160 -7.49 -12.73 3.82
CA VAL A 160 -6.20 -13.39 3.56
C VAL A 160 -5.51 -13.74 4.88
N GLN A 161 -5.09 -14.99 5.02
CA GLN A 161 -4.21 -15.47 6.08
C GLN A 161 -2.78 -15.59 5.56
N PHE A 162 -1.88 -14.80 6.13
CA PHE A 162 -0.46 -14.92 5.80
C PHE A 162 0.20 -15.99 6.67
N GLN A 163 0.96 -16.88 6.04
CA GLN A 163 1.82 -17.82 6.71
C GLN A 163 3.22 -17.23 6.84
N ALA A 164 3.74 -17.19 8.06
CA ALA A 164 5.06 -16.69 8.36
C ALA A 164 5.74 -17.55 9.41
N GLN A 165 7.08 -17.56 9.41
CA GLN A 165 7.88 -18.28 10.39
C GLN A 165 8.61 -17.26 11.26
N PRO A 166 8.51 -17.32 12.60
CA PRO A 166 9.33 -16.48 13.46
C PRO A 166 10.83 -16.61 13.11
N GLY A 167 11.51 -15.47 12.99
CA GLY A 167 12.90 -15.39 12.55
C GLY A 167 13.09 -15.23 11.03
N SER A 168 12.04 -15.37 10.22
CA SER A 168 12.13 -15.08 8.78
C SER A 168 12.19 -13.57 8.52
N THR A 169 12.92 -13.19 7.45
CA THR A 169 12.92 -11.82 6.93
C THR A 169 11.89 -11.69 5.83
N VAL A 170 11.06 -10.66 5.91
CA VAL A 170 9.92 -10.41 5.03
C VAL A 170 9.81 -8.93 4.66
N ARG A 171 9.00 -8.64 3.64
CA ARG A 171 8.72 -7.28 3.18
C ARG A 171 7.32 -7.18 2.59
N PHE A 172 6.71 -6.00 2.65
CA PHE A 172 5.37 -5.80 2.04
C PHE A 172 5.42 -5.72 0.52
N GLY A 173 6.48 -5.18 -0.09
CA GLY A 173 6.65 -5.11 -1.55
C GLY A 173 5.69 -4.16 -2.25
N HIS A 174 5.12 -3.24 -1.50
CA HIS A 174 4.32 -2.13 -1.96
C HIS A 174 4.31 -1.09 -0.85
N PHE A 175 3.81 0.10 -1.13
CA PHE A 175 3.60 1.08 -0.08
C PHE A 175 2.48 0.54 0.85
N ALA A 176 2.77 0.34 2.13
CA ALA A 176 1.76 -0.18 3.06
C ALA A 176 1.14 0.99 3.82
N LEU A 177 -0.16 1.24 3.59
CA LEU A 177 -0.93 2.20 4.37
C LEU A 177 -1.36 1.52 5.69
N THR A 178 -0.96 2.14 6.81
CA THR A 178 -1.09 1.58 8.16
C THR A 178 -1.67 2.63 9.11
N LEU A 179 -2.10 2.21 10.30
CA LEU A 179 -2.64 3.08 11.34
C LEU A 179 -1.78 3.00 12.59
N LEU A 180 -1.55 4.11 13.31
CA LEU A 180 -0.82 4.09 14.58
C LEU A 180 -1.44 3.11 15.59
N CYS A 181 -0.59 2.40 16.34
CA CYS A 181 -1.05 1.58 17.46
C CYS A 181 -1.66 2.48 18.54
N LYS A 182 -2.96 2.35 18.78
CA LYS A 182 -3.67 2.97 19.90
C LYS A 182 -4.45 1.89 20.65
N GLY A 183 -4.17 1.75 21.95
CA GLY A 183 -4.89 0.84 22.84
C GLY A 183 -4.80 -0.64 22.42
N GLU A 184 -5.74 -1.44 22.94
CA GLU A 184 -5.94 -2.80 22.45
C GLU A 184 -6.36 -2.77 21.00
N ALA A 185 -5.78 -3.70 20.26
CA ALA A 185 -6.02 -3.93 18.87
C ALA A 185 -7.52 -4.31 18.75
N GLY A 186 -8.39 -3.33 18.44
CA GLY A 186 -9.86 -3.46 18.55
C GLY A 186 -10.41 -4.65 17.78
N GLU A 187 -11.58 -5.17 18.16
CA GLU A 187 -12.15 -6.43 17.61
C GLU A 187 -12.01 -6.55 16.08
N PHE A 188 -11.13 -7.46 15.64
CA PHE A 188 -10.80 -7.63 14.22
C PHE A 188 -11.67 -8.67 13.55
N GLY A 189 -11.97 -8.44 12.27
CA GLY A 189 -12.65 -9.41 11.40
C GLY A 189 -11.72 -10.55 10.94
N MET A 190 -12.15 -11.33 9.95
CA MET A 190 -11.42 -12.50 9.44
C MET A 190 -10.22 -12.09 8.56
N GLY A 191 -9.08 -12.78 8.68
CA GLY A 191 -7.85 -12.51 7.91
C GLY A 191 -6.61 -12.25 8.77
N THR A 192 -5.70 -11.38 8.29
CA THR A 192 -4.42 -11.09 8.95
C THR A 192 -4.33 -9.66 9.47
N THR A 193 -3.91 -9.51 10.72
CA THR A 193 -3.48 -8.25 11.32
C THR A 193 -1.97 -8.27 11.56
N PHE A 194 -1.26 -7.32 10.96
CA PHE A 194 0.14 -7.10 11.24
C PHE A 194 0.31 -6.03 12.32
N GLN A 195 1.03 -6.34 13.39
CA GLN A 195 1.54 -5.36 14.35
C GLN A 195 3.00 -5.06 13.98
N VAL A 196 3.25 -3.87 13.46
CA VAL A 196 4.54 -3.53 12.83
C VAL A 196 5.24 -2.45 13.61
N TYR A 197 6.49 -2.70 13.94
CA TYR A 197 7.39 -1.73 14.51
C TYR A 197 8.35 -1.20 13.44
N THR A 198 7.88 -0.20 12.70
CA THR A 198 8.57 0.39 11.55
C THR A 198 9.56 1.49 11.96
N GLN A 199 10.69 1.58 11.26
CA GLN A 199 11.67 2.67 11.35
C GLN A 199 11.64 3.59 10.12
N HIS A 200 11.01 3.17 9.03
CA HIS A 200 10.90 3.95 7.79
C HIS A 200 9.49 4.42 7.46
N GLY A 201 8.50 3.96 8.22
CA GLY A 201 7.12 4.42 8.19
C GLY A 201 7.01 5.85 8.68
N VAL A 202 6.29 6.65 7.91
CA VAL A 202 6.14 8.09 8.12
C VAL A 202 4.69 8.45 8.33
N ASP A 203 4.43 9.35 9.28
CA ASP A 203 3.09 9.92 9.47
C ASP A 203 2.75 10.80 8.27
N ILE A 204 1.65 10.47 7.59
CA ILE A 204 1.14 11.20 6.43
C ILE A 204 -0.24 11.80 6.70
N GLN A 205 -0.72 11.81 7.95
CA GLN A 205 -2.07 12.22 8.32
C GLN A 205 -2.47 13.56 7.70
N THR A 206 -1.59 14.56 7.76
CA THR A 206 -1.88 15.91 7.24
C THR A 206 -2.00 15.98 5.71
N PHE A 207 -1.44 14.99 5.00
CA PHE A 207 -1.48 14.87 3.55
C PHE A 207 -2.49 13.83 3.05
N SER A 208 -3.09 13.05 3.96
CA SER A 208 -4.07 12.04 3.59
C SER A 208 -5.37 12.68 3.12
N TYR A 209 -6.06 12.00 2.20
CA TYR A 209 -7.44 12.30 1.88
C TYR A 209 -8.33 12.22 3.14
N TYR A 210 -8.06 11.24 4.02
CA TYR A 210 -8.76 10.98 5.28
C TYR A 210 -7.97 11.49 6.50
N GLN A 211 -7.84 12.82 6.64
CA GLN A 211 -7.00 13.47 7.67
C GLN A 211 -7.35 13.12 9.13
N TYR A 212 -8.54 12.56 9.40
CA TYR A 212 -8.94 12.09 10.73
C TYR A 212 -8.36 10.71 11.08
N LYS A 213 -7.77 10.00 10.12
CA LYS A 213 -7.07 8.74 10.34
C LYS A 213 -5.59 9.03 10.53
N GLU A 214 -5.00 8.45 11.59
CA GLU A 214 -3.57 8.57 11.89
C GLU A 214 -2.76 7.61 11.01
N GLU A 215 -2.77 7.93 9.73
CA GLU A 215 -2.17 7.10 8.70
C GLU A 215 -0.65 7.24 8.68
N VAL A 216 0.01 6.10 8.76
CA VAL A 216 1.45 5.97 8.56
C VAL A 216 1.67 5.18 7.28
N LEU A 217 2.54 5.70 6.41
CA LEU A 217 2.90 5.05 5.16
C LEU A 217 4.29 4.44 5.27
N ILE A 218 4.36 3.12 5.07
CA ILE A 218 5.61 2.36 5.02
C ILE A 218 6.06 2.22 3.57
N PRO A 219 7.33 2.53 3.23
CA PRO A 219 7.85 2.37 1.88
C PRO A 219 8.02 0.89 1.47
N PRO A 220 8.02 0.56 0.16
CA PRO A 220 8.05 -0.82 -0.32
C PRO A 220 9.35 -1.57 -0.01
N PHE A 221 10.42 -0.85 0.33
CA PHE A 221 11.77 -1.38 0.52
C PHE A 221 12.14 -1.66 1.99
N GLU A 222 11.29 -1.34 2.97
CA GLU A 222 11.59 -1.64 4.38
C GLU A 222 11.48 -3.15 4.65
N THR A 223 12.51 -3.73 5.28
CA THR A 223 12.54 -5.15 5.63
C THR A 223 12.17 -5.36 7.09
N PHE A 224 11.57 -6.51 7.39
CA PHE A 224 11.11 -6.85 8.73
C PHE A 224 11.52 -8.26 9.10
N ASN A 225 11.86 -8.46 10.38
CA ASN A 225 11.95 -9.78 10.98
C ASN A 225 10.59 -10.13 11.60
N VAL A 226 10.09 -11.33 11.33
CA VAL A 226 8.90 -11.89 11.98
C VAL A 226 9.26 -12.26 13.41
N THR A 227 8.68 -11.60 14.41
CA THR A 227 8.99 -11.87 15.83
C THR A 227 8.00 -12.82 16.46
N ARG A 228 6.75 -12.80 16.01
CA ARG A 228 5.66 -13.59 16.60
C ARG A 228 4.54 -13.81 15.59
N VAL A 229 3.94 -15.00 15.64
CA VAL A 229 2.74 -15.37 14.88
C VAL A 229 1.75 -15.96 15.87
N ILE A 230 0.53 -15.45 15.88
CA ILE A 230 -0.57 -15.91 16.74
C ILE A 230 -1.73 -16.26 15.83
N GLU A 231 -2.17 -17.51 15.88
CA GLU A 231 -3.29 -18.03 15.10
C GLU A 231 -4.47 -18.27 16.04
N ASP A 232 -5.65 -17.77 15.66
CA ASP A 232 -6.92 -17.92 16.38
C ASP A 232 -8.04 -18.17 15.37
N GLY A 233 -8.20 -19.44 14.98
CA GLY A 233 -9.13 -19.88 13.94
C GLY A 233 -8.88 -19.17 12.60
N ASP A 234 -9.84 -18.36 12.19
CA ASP A 234 -9.80 -17.60 10.94
C ASP A 234 -8.98 -16.29 11.02
N LYS A 235 -8.33 -16.02 12.16
CA LYS A 235 -7.55 -14.82 12.41
C LYS A 235 -6.08 -15.15 12.64
N VAL A 236 -5.20 -14.37 12.01
CA VAL A 236 -3.75 -14.45 12.21
C VAL A 236 -3.22 -13.07 12.61
N THR A 237 -2.46 -13.00 13.70
CA THR A 237 -1.70 -11.81 14.09
C THR A 237 -0.22 -12.06 13.87
N ILE A 238 0.42 -11.21 13.07
CA ILE A 238 1.87 -11.30 12.79
C ILE A 238 2.55 -10.05 13.32
N GLU A 239 3.53 -10.24 14.19
CA GLU A 239 4.35 -9.15 14.70
C GLU A 239 5.65 -9.03 13.89
N LEU A 240 5.97 -7.81 13.49
CA LEU A 240 7.08 -7.48 12.61
C LEU A 240 7.97 -6.39 13.24
N ASN A 241 9.28 -6.63 13.30
CA ASN A 241 10.27 -5.62 13.68
C ASN A 241 11.11 -5.21 12.49
N SER A 242 11.21 -3.90 12.24
CA SER A 242 12.06 -3.35 11.18
C SER A 242 13.52 -3.79 11.36
N THR A 243 14.13 -4.26 10.27
CA THR A 243 15.54 -4.67 10.19
C THR A 243 16.39 -3.78 9.28
N GLY A 244 15.77 -2.85 8.54
CA GLY A 244 16.45 -1.93 7.63
C GLY A 244 15.76 -1.80 6.29
N THR A 245 16.54 -1.63 5.22
CA THR A 245 16.03 -1.53 3.85
C THR A 245 16.74 -2.49 2.92
N HIS A 246 16.01 -3.01 1.93
CA HIS A 246 16.55 -3.74 0.79
C HIS A 246 15.86 -3.27 -0.49
N SER A 247 16.64 -3.05 -1.55
CA SER A 247 16.13 -2.73 -2.89
C SER A 247 16.87 -3.54 -3.95
N ASN A 248 16.10 -4.13 -4.87
CA ASN A 248 16.61 -4.79 -6.07
C ASN A 248 16.92 -3.77 -7.18
N PHE A 249 16.22 -2.62 -7.17
CA PHE A 249 16.36 -1.57 -8.17
C PHE A 249 16.97 -0.30 -7.58
N ASN A 250 17.73 0.42 -8.41
CA ASN A 250 18.18 1.78 -8.10
C ASN A 250 18.24 2.62 -9.38
N CYS A 251 17.49 3.73 -9.39
CA CYS A 251 17.44 4.69 -10.48
C CYS A 251 17.04 4.08 -11.83
N GLU A 252 16.11 3.11 -11.81
CA GLU A 252 15.89 2.21 -12.95
C GLU A 252 15.44 2.93 -14.23
N TRP A 253 14.58 3.95 -14.10
CA TRP A 253 14.12 4.76 -15.22
C TRP A 253 15.29 5.39 -16.00
N LEU A 254 16.30 5.88 -15.29
CA LEU A 254 17.42 6.61 -15.88
C LEU A 254 18.48 5.70 -16.51
N ARG A 255 18.36 4.37 -16.33
CA ARG A 255 19.29 3.40 -16.94
C ARG A 255 19.00 3.22 -18.43
N GLY A 256 17.76 3.45 -18.89
CA GLY A 256 17.38 3.38 -20.30
C GLY A 256 18.08 4.44 -21.17
N ASP A 257 18.28 5.64 -20.64
CA ASP A 257 18.93 6.75 -21.36
C ASP A 257 20.42 6.50 -21.61
N ALA A 258 21.07 5.65 -20.82
CA ALA A 258 22.49 5.32 -20.99
C ALA A 258 22.74 4.45 -22.24
N MET A 259 21.78 3.61 -22.64
CA MET A 259 21.90 2.79 -23.85
C MET A 259 21.49 3.53 -25.13
N GLY A 260 20.64 4.57 -25.02
CA GLY A 260 20.22 5.40 -26.16
C GLY A 260 21.30 6.34 -26.70
N ARG A 261 22.37 6.61 -25.95
CA ARG A 261 23.48 7.50 -26.39
C ARG A 261 24.57 6.79 -27.20
N VAL A 262 24.54 5.46 -27.31
CA VAL A 262 25.59 4.69 -28.02
C VAL A 262 25.30 4.57 -29.53
N TRP A 263 24.08 4.86 -29.99
CA TRP A 263 23.66 4.64 -31.38
C TRP A 263 23.25 5.93 -32.11
N GLY A 264 24.05 6.99 -31.95
CA GLY A 264 23.76 8.31 -32.50
C GLY A 264 24.96 8.98 -33.17
N HIS A 265 25.83 8.23 -33.83
CA HIS A 265 26.80 8.77 -34.79
C HIS A 265 26.98 7.76 -35.93
N GLY A 266 26.28 8.02 -37.03
CA GLY A 266 26.41 7.36 -38.33
C GLY A 266 25.94 8.32 -39.40
#